data_AF-A0A3N5Q8F4-F1
#
_entry.id   AF-A0A3N5Q8F4-F1
#
_cell.length_a   1.000
_cell.length_b   1.000
_cell.length_c   1.000
_cell.angle_alpha   90.00
_cell.angle_beta   90.00
_cell.angle_gamma   90.00
#
_symmetry.space_group_name_H-M   'P 1'
#
loop_
_entity.id
_entity.type
_entity.pdbx_description
1 polymer ?
#
loop_
_entity_poly.entity_id
_entity_poly.type
_entity_poly.pdbx_seq_one_letter_code
_entity_poly.pdbx_strand_id
1 'polypeptide(L)'
;MKVFACCAKSFEPSVIRAAGVKPVTCPPLALADCPNGILDGYDFYYFKLHGMQDQPYWYGDNWLTALATDTIIKARMSGAVVFVANCFLPESPMLWALLKAGARAVVGGSGENYARPNTVDGADLIGMWLRRGLSAGLRVESAFKLARSRAWLTFPGMVRDDMLQFRMWKQSDFATLFPNSVS
;
A
#
# COMPACT_ATOMS: atom_id res chain seq x y z
N MET A 1 0.93 8.80 15.23
CA MET A 1 0.45 8.01 14.09
C MET A 1 0.96 6.59 14.25
N LYS A 2 0.08 5.61 14.45
CA LYS A 2 0.42 4.18 14.49
C LYS A 2 0.59 3.67 13.05
N VAL A 3 1.70 3.01 12.79
CA VAL A 3 2.05 2.49 11.46
C VAL A 3 2.06 0.98 11.48
N PHE A 4 1.38 0.37 10.51
CA PHE A 4 1.52 -1.04 10.18
C PHE A 4 2.27 -1.18 8.86
N ALA A 5 3.14 -2.17 8.74
CA ALA A 5 3.80 -2.51 7.49
C ALA A 5 3.79 -4.02 7.27
N CYS A 6 3.52 -4.45 6.03
CA CYS A 6 3.62 -5.84 5.62
C CYS A 6 4.28 -5.95 4.23
N CYS A 7 5.21 -6.88 4.08
CA CYS A 7 5.96 -7.03 2.84
C CYS A 7 6.45 -8.44 2.56
N ALA A 8 6.92 -8.66 1.32
CA ALA A 8 7.71 -9.84 0.99
C ALA A 8 9.02 -9.81 1.80
N LYS A 9 9.55 -10.97 2.19
CA LYS A 9 10.73 -11.04 3.07
C LYS A 9 11.95 -10.34 2.46
N SER A 10 12.18 -10.51 1.17
CA SER A 10 13.23 -9.85 0.40
C SER A 10 13.18 -8.32 0.48
N PHE A 11 11.98 -7.74 0.65
CA PHE A 11 11.77 -6.29 0.72
C PHE A 11 11.89 -5.70 2.13
N GLU A 12 12.11 -6.50 3.17
CA GLU A 12 12.19 -6.02 4.56
C GLU A 12 13.14 -4.81 4.75
N PRO A 13 14.37 -4.80 4.21
CA PRO A 13 15.29 -3.68 4.42
C PRO A 13 14.83 -2.35 3.82
N SER A 14 14.13 -2.36 2.69
CA SER A 14 13.58 -1.14 2.09
C SER A 14 12.34 -0.67 2.85
N VAL A 15 11.45 -1.58 3.24
CA VAL A 15 10.24 -1.24 4.01
C VAL A 15 10.55 -0.68 5.38
N ILE A 16 11.55 -1.20 6.10
CA ILE A 16 12.00 -0.63 7.39
C ILE A 16 12.32 0.86 7.23
N ARG A 17 13.03 1.23 6.16
CA ARG A 17 13.41 2.62 5.91
C ARG A 17 12.24 3.48 5.45
N ALA A 18 11.38 2.95 4.57
CA ALA A 18 10.26 3.70 4.02
C ALA A 18 9.13 3.89 5.06
N ALA A 19 8.65 2.79 5.64
CA ALA A 19 7.59 2.76 6.63
C ALA A 19 8.06 3.21 8.02
N GLY A 20 9.35 3.15 8.32
CA GLY A 20 9.91 3.55 9.62
C GLY A 20 9.57 2.60 10.78
N VAL A 21 9.10 1.39 10.48
CA VAL A 21 8.77 0.33 11.44
C VAL A 21 9.23 -1.02 10.90
N LYS A 22 9.42 -2.01 11.78
CA LYS A 22 9.69 -3.39 11.34
C LYS A 22 8.43 -3.99 10.73
N PRO A 23 8.45 -4.45 9.47
CA PRO A 23 7.28 -5.03 8.83
C PRO A 23 7.03 -6.47 9.29
N VAL A 24 5.78 -6.88 9.16
CA VAL A 24 5.41 -8.29 9.10
C VAL A 24 5.81 -8.83 7.72
N THR A 25 6.53 -9.94 7.68
CA THR A 25 7.10 -10.47 6.43
C THR A 25 6.40 -11.77 6.00
N CYS A 26 6.24 -11.95 4.69
CA CYS A 26 5.83 -13.21 4.07
C CYS A 26 6.96 -13.72 3.16
N PRO A 27 7.64 -14.84 3.50
CA PRO A 27 7.56 -15.60 4.77
C PRO A 27 8.16 -14.84 5.98
N PRO A 28 7.89 -15.27 7.24
CA PRO A 28 7.22 -16.51 7.63
C PRO A 28 5.70 -16.43 7.70
N LEU A 29 5.10 -15.24 7.66
CA LEU A 29 3.65 -15.13 7.76
C LEU A 29 2.98 -15.52 6.44
N ALA A 30 2.29 -16.66 6.41
CA ALA A 30 1.38 -17.03 5.33
C ALA A 30 -0.06 -16.64 5.67
N LEU A 31 -0.93 -16.58 4.66
CA LEU A 31 -2.36 -16.32 4.85
C LEU A 31 -3.00 -17.28 5.87
N ALA A 32 -2.61 -18.57 5.84
CA ALA A 32 -3.11 -19.59 6.76
C ALA A 32 -2.77 -19.30 8.24
N ASP A 33 -1.70 -18.56 8.48
CA ASP A 33 -1.18 -18.25 9.81
C ASP A 33 -1.47 -16.81 10.23
N CYS A 34 -2.21 -16.04 9.40
CA CYS A 34 -2.48 -14.63 9.61
C CYS A 34 -3.40 -14.44 10.83
N PRO A 35 -2.92 -13.85 11.95
CA PRO A 35 -3.74 -13.67 13.13
C PRO A 35 -4.93 -12.76 12.86
N ASN A 36 -6.09 -13.13 13.41
CA ASN A 36 -7.27 -12.27 13.36
C ASN A 36 -6.97 -10.91 13.99
N GLY A 37 -7.39 -9.83 13.32
CA GLY A 37 -7.21 -8.46 13.81
C GLY A 37 -5.78 -7.92 13.70
N ILE A 38 -4.83 -8.62 13.08
CA ILE A 38 -3.45 -8.09 12.88
C ILE A 38 -3.42 -6.76 12.11
N LEU A 39 -4.47 -6.49 11.33
CA LEU A 39 -4.64 -5.28 10.54
C LEU A 39 -5.47 -4.20 11.25
N ASP A 40 -5.80 -4.34 12.53
CA ASP A 40 -6.71 -3.40 13.22
C ASP A 40 -5.96 -2.29 13.97
N GLY A 41 -6.52 -1.08 13.96
CA GLY A 41 -6.14 -0.01 14.89
C GLY A 41 -4.91 0.82 14.51
N TYR A 42 -4.52 0.81 13.24
CA TYR A 42 -3.44 1.65 12.70
C TYR A 42 -3.97 2.85 11.91
N ASP A 43 -3.19 3.93 11.90
CA ASP A 43 -3.51 5.17 11.18
C ASP A 43 -2.96 5.17 9.76
N PHE A 44 -1.85 4.44 9.55
CA PHE A 44 -1.17 4.32 8.27
C PHE A 44 -0.72 2.89 8.01
N TYR A 45 -1.10 2.34 6.86
CA TYR A 45 -0.72 1.00 6.42
C TYR A 45 0.24 1.10 5.25
N TYR A 46 1.30 0.29 5.25
CA TYR A 46 2.28 0.21 4.19
C TYR A 46 2.39 -1.24 3.70
N PHE A 47 1.98 -1.51 2.47
CA PHE A 47 2.05 -2.83 1.87
C PHE A 47 3.08 -2.84 0.74
N LYS A 48 4.02 -3.79 0.78
CA LYS A 48 4.99 -4.04 -0.31
C LYS A 48 5.09 -5.53 -0.56
N LEU A 49 4.05 -6.05 -1.20
CA LEU A 49 3.88 -7.45 -1.58
C LEU A 49 3.78 -7.52 -3.11
N HIS A 50 3.85 -8.71 -3.68
CA HIS A 50 3.58 -8.91 -5.09
C HIS A 50 2.07 -8.90 -5.33
N GLY A 51 1.64 -8.06 -6.27
CA GLY A 51 0.27 -8.04 -6.78
C GLY A 51 0.22 -8.62 -8.20
N MET A 52 -0.91 -9.20 -8.56
CA MET A 52 -1.21 -9.63 -9.92
C MET A 52 -2.53 -9.02 -10.34
N GLN A 53 -2.66 -8.75 -11.64
CA GLN A 53 -3.91 -8.29 -12.23
C GLN A 53 -5.05 -9.28 -11.95
N ASP A 54 -6.25 -8.76 -11.63
CA ASP A 54 -7.49 -9.51 -11.40
C ASP A 54 -7.47 -10.53 -10.26
N GLN A 55 -6.39 -10.61 -9.46
CA GLN A 55 -6.29 -11.59 -8.37
C GLN A 55 -6.69 -11.01 -7.01
N PRO A 56 -7.49 -11.74 -6.21
CA PRO A 56 -7.94 -11.30 -4.89
C PRO A 56 -6.90 -11.56 -3.79
N TYR A 57 -5.61 -11.58 -4.15
CA TYR A 57 -4.51 -11.96 -3.27
C TYR A 57 -3.30 -11.05 -3.47
N TRP A 58 -2.51 -10.93 -2.41
CA TRP A 58 -1.14 -10.46 -2.46
C TRP A 58 -0.19 -11.52 -1.94
N TYR A 59 1.01 -11.54 -2.51
CA TYR A 59 1.98 -12.60 -2.31
C TYR A 59 3.28 -12.07 -1.71
N GLY A 60 3.89 -12.86 -0.83
CA GLY A 60 5.26 -12.68 -0.40
C GLY A 60 6.27 -13.32 -1.36
N ASP A 61 7.47 -13.59 -0.87
CA ASP A 61 8.50 -14.26 -1.67
C ASP A 61 8.03 -15.67 -2.08
N ASN A 62 8.55 -16.17 -3.20
CA ASN A 62 8.19 -17.47 -3.79
C ASN A 62 6.68 -17.64 -4.04
N TRP A 63 5.96 -16.54 -4.24
CA TRP A 63 4.52 -16.52 -4.49
C TRP A 63 3.69 -17.11 -3.36
N LEU A 64 4.20 -17.11 -2.13
CA LEU A 64 3.43 -17.53 -0.96
C LEU A 64 2.31 -16.51 -0.68
N THR A 65 1.06 -16.95 -0.63
CA THR A 65 -0.08 -16.06 -0.37
C THR A 65 0.06 -15.43 1.03
N ALA A 66 0.16 -14.10 1.07
CA ALA A 66 0.32 -13.33 2.30
C ALA A 66 -1.03 -12.79 2.80
N LEU A 67 -1.83 -12.23 1.90
CA LEU A 67 -3.10 -11.58 2.21
C LEU A 67 -4.14 -11.87 1.13
N ALA A 68 -5.41 -11.97 1.53
CA ALA A 68 -6.56 -12.09 0.64
C ALA A 68 -7.51 -10.91 0.85
N THR A 69 -8.38 -10.62 -0.12
CA THR A 69 -9.45 -9.62 0.01
C THR A 69 -10.29 -9.83 1.27
N ASP A 70 -10.64 -11.07 1.58
CA ASP A 70 -11.49 -11.42 2.73
C ASP A 70 -10.83 -11.07 4.06
N THR A 71 -9.50 -11.20 4.14
CA THR A 71 -8.72 -10.78 5.31
C THR A 71 -8.75 -9.27 5.46
N ILE A 72 -8.61 -8.54 4.34
CA ILE A 72 -8.60 -7.07 4.33
C ILE A 72 -9.97 -6.51 4.70
N ILE A 73 -11.07 -7.03 4.13
CA ILE A 73 -12.43 -6.51 4.36
C ILE A 73 -12.84 -6.62 5.83
N LYS A 74 -12.33 -7.64 6.53
CA LYS A 74 -12.56 -7.85 7.96
C LYS A 74 -11.76 -6.89 8.84
N ALA A 75 -10.74 -6.22 8.29
CA ALA A 75 -9.91 -5.27 9.03
C ALA A 75 -10.65 -3.97 9.32
N ARG A 76 -10.35 -3.36 10.47
CA ARG A 76 -10.89 -2.07 10.89
C ARG A 76 -9.94 -0.95 10.47
N MET A 77 -10.01 -0.56 9.19
CA MET A 77 -9.17 0.50 8.61
C MET A 77 -9.84 1.88 8.59
N SER A 78 -10.95 2.06 9.31
CA SER A 78 -11.72 3.30 9.36
C SER A 78 -10.83 4.53 9.63
N GLY A 79 -10.79 5.45 8.68
CA GLY A 79 -10.04 6.71 8.82
C GLY A 79 -8.56 6.63 8.44
N ALA A 80 -8.03 5.43 8.22
CA ALA A 80 -6.61 5.24 7.93
C ALA A 80 -6.22 5.63 6.51
N VAL A 81 -4.92 5.87 6.29
CA VAL A 81 -4.34 6.00 4.95
C VAL A 81 -3.56 4.74 4.62
N VAL A 82 -3.83 4.14 3.48
CA VAL A 82 -3.13 2.94 3.00
C VAL A 82 -2.22 3.31 1.85
N PHE A 83 -0.96 2.93 1.93
CA PHE A 83 0.01 3.04 0.84
C PHE A 83 0.40 1.64 0.37
N VAL A 84 0.32 1.40 -0.94
CA VAL A 84 0.60 0.11 -1.56
C VAL A 84 1.68 0.27 -2.63
N ALA A 85 2.83 -0.34 -2.38
CA ALA A 85 3.95 -0.47 -3.30
C ALA A 85 3.95 -1.87 -3.93
N ASN A 86 2.90 -2.17 -4.71
CA ASN A 86 2.76 -3.42 -5.45
C ASN A 86 2.38 -3.15 -6.91
N CYS A 87 2.46 -4.16 -7.77
CA CYS A 87 1.93 -4.07 -9.13
C CYS A 87 0.40 -4.19 -9.13
N PHE A 88 -0.23 -3.55 -10.11
CA PHE A 88 -1.63 -3.73 -10.50
C PHE A 88 -2.67 -3.44 -9.41
N LEU A 89 -2.45 -2.46 -8.52
CA LEU A 89 -3.41 -2.18 -7.45
C LEU A 89 -4.82 -1.86 -8.00
N PRO A 90 -5.02 -0.85 -8.86
CA PRO A 90 -6.35 -0.49 -9.34
C PRO A 90 -6.98 -1.55 -10.25
N GLU A 91 -6.17 -2.41 -10.85
CA GLU A 91 -6.59 -3.55 -11.68
C GLU A 91 -6.79 -4.84 -10.88
N SER A 92 -6.76 -4.77 -9.54
CA SER A 92 -7.01 -5.90 -8.66
C SER A 92 -8.22 -5.66 -7.74
N PRO A 93 -8.93 -6.72 -7.31
CA PRO A 93 -9.96 -6.63 -6.27
C PRO A 93 -9.47 -6.06 -4.93
N MET A 94 -8.15 -5.93 -4.74
CA MET A 94 -7.55 -5.49 -3.49
C MET A 94 -7.80 -4.00 -3.22
N LEU A 95 -7.90 -3.14 -4.25
CA LEU A 95 -8.27 -1.73 -4.06
C LEU A 95 -9.68 -1.61 -3.46
N TRP A 96 -10.63 -2.37 -4.00
CA TRP A 96 -11.99 -2.43 -3.47
C TRP A 96 -11.99 -2.90 -2.02
N ALA A 97 -11.26 -3.97 -1.70
CA ALA A 97 -11.20 -4.51 -0.34
C ALA A 97 -10.70 -3.48 0.68
N LEU A 98 -9.66 -2.72 0.34
CA LEU A 98 -9.09 -1.67 1.22
C LEU A 98 -10.10 -0.54 1.50
N LEU A 99 -10.80 -0.09 0.47
CA LEU A 99 -11.84 0.94 0.62
C LEU A 99 -13.06 0.36 1.35
N LYS A 100 -13.47 -0.88 1.07
CA LYS A 100 -14.55 -1.55 1.80
C LYS A 100 -14.23 -1.71 3.30
N ALA A 101 -12.96 -1.92 3.65
CA ALA A 101 -12.46 -1.95 5.04
C ALA A 101 -12.47 -0.56 5.74
N GLY A 102 -12.83 0.50 5.02
CA GLY A 102 -13.01 1.85 5.56
C GLY A 102 -11.79 2.75 5.47
N ALA A 103 -10.76 2.39 4.71
CA ALA A 103 -9.60 3.26 4.48
C ALA A 103 -10.05 4.63 3.95
N ARG A 104 -9.67 5.72 4.62
CA ARG A 104 -10.01 7.09 4.19
C ARG A 104 -9.42 7.39 2.81
N ALA A 105 -8.21 6.91 2.57
CA ALA A 105 -7.53 7.04 1.30
C ALA A 105 -6.62 5.83 1.06
N VAL A 106 -6.56 5.38 -0.18
CA VAL A 106 -5.62 4.37 -0.67
C VAL A 106 -4.74 5.01 -1.74
N VAL A 107 -3.43 4.79 -1.65
CA VAL A 107 -2.43 5.29 -2.59
C VAL A 107 -1.66 4.12 -3.17
N GLY A 108 -1.58 4.05 -4.50
CA GLY A 108 -0.90 2.98 -5.23
C GLY A 108 -0.83 3.28 -6.73
N GLY A 109 -0.14 2.44 -7.49
CA GLY A 109 0.04 2.59 -8.94
C GLY A 109 -0.68 1.52 -9.76
N SER A 110 -1.00 1.86 -11.01
CA SER A 110 -1.41 0.92 -12.06
C SER A 110 -0.23 0.13 -12.60
N GLY A 111 -0.51 -0.98 -13.28
CA GLY A 111 0.50 -1.72 -14.05
C GLY A 111 1.65 -2.31 -13.21
N GLU A 112 2.77 -2.60 -13.88
CA GLU A 112 3.98 -3.06 -13.22
C GLU A 112 4.64 -1.91 -12.44
N ASN A 113 4.93 -2.15 -11.16
CA ASN A 113 5.70 -1.23 -10.34
C ASN A 113 7.04 -1.89 -10.01
N TYR A 114 8.11 -1.36 -10.61
CA TYR A 114 9.46 -1.85 -10.33
C TYR A 114 9.89 -1.46 -8.92
N ALA A 115 10.16 -2.47 -8.10
CA ALA A 115 10.69 -2.32 -6.75
C ALA A 115 12.04 -3.00 -6.64
N ARG A 116 12.99 -2.35 -5.95
CA ARG A 116 14.25 -3.00 -5.58
C ARG A 116 14.22 -3.42 -4.11
N PRO A 117 14.87 -4.54 -3.74
CA PRO A 117 14.76 -5.06 -2.36
C PRO A 117 15.47 -4.21 -1.31
N ASN A 118 16.64 -3.67 -1.66
CA ASN A 118 17.58 -3.09 -0.71
C ASN A 118 17.74 -1.57 -0.83
N THR A 119 16.87 -0.90 -1.57
CA THR A 119 16.93 0.54 -1.79
C THR A 119 15.55 1.16 -1.60
N VAL A 120 15.53 2.38 -1.06
CA VAL A 120 14.29 3.18 -1.01
C VAL A 120 14.26 4.00 -2.29
N ASP A 121 13.52 3.51 -3.27
CA ASP A 121 13.35 4.13 -4.58
C ASP A 121 11.91 4.02 -5.04
N GLY A 122 11.60 4.62 -6.20
CA GLY A 122 10.32 4.43 -6.85
C GLY A 122 9.15 4.71 -5.89
N ALA A 123 8.24 3.73 -5.82
CA ALA A 123 7.12 3.71 -4.90
C ALA A 123 7.51 3.93 -3.43
N ASP A 124 8.64 3.38 -2.97
CA ASP A 124 9.03 3.47 -1.56
C ASP A 124 9.26 4.91 -1.11
N LEU A 125 9.80 5.76 -1.99
CA LEU A 125 10.02 7.17 -1.70
C LEU A 125 8.70 7.93 -1.56
N ILE A 126 7.73 7.63 -2.43
CA ILE A 126 6.40 8.21 -2.33
C ILE A 126 5.80 7.83 -0.98
N GLY A 127 5.81 6.54 -0.62
CA GLY A 127 5.28 6.06 0.64
C GLY A 127 6.01 6.64 1.86
N MET A 128 7.34 6.74 1.81
CA MET A 128 8.16 7.34 2.86
C MET A 128 7.81 8.81 3.09
N TRP A 129 7.73 9.61 2.03
CA TRP A 129 7.41 11.03 2.14
C TRP A 129 5.94 11.27 2.50
N LEU A 130 5.03 10.44 2.00
CA LEU A 130 3.61 10.47 2.40
C LEU A 130 3.49 10.23 3.90
N ARG A 131 4.11 9.17 4.43
CA ARG A 131 4.12 8.86 5.86
C ARG A 131 4.72 10.01 6.68
N ARG A 132 5.84 10.58 6.25
CA ARG A 132 6.48 11.72 6.93
C ARG A 132 5.56 12.94 6.97
N GLY A 133 4.91 13.26 5.85
CA GLY A 133 3.95 14.37 5.78
C GLY A 133 2.75 14.16 6.72
N LEU A 134 2.17 12.97 6.74
CA LEU A 134 1.08 12.61 7.64
C LEU A 134 1.52 12.68 9.12
N SER A 135 2.73 12.20 9.42
CA SER A 135 3.29 12.26 10.77
C SER A 135 3.52 13.70 11.25
N ALA A 136 3.79 14.61 10.32
CA ALA A 136 3.92 16.06 10.58
C ALA A 136 2.56 16.80 10.62
N GLY A 137 1.43 16.08 10.56
CA GLY A 137 0.09 16.66 10.65
C GLY A 137 -0.46 17.24 9.34
N LEU A 138 0.20 17.00 8.20
CA LEU A 138 -0.34 17.41 6.91
C LEU A 138 -1.61 16.61 6.57
N ARG A 139 -2.55 17.26 5.87
CA ARG A 139 -3.68 16.57 5.23
C ARG A 139 -3.18 15.57 4.18
N VAL A 140 -3.92 14.50 3.94
CA VAL A 140 -3.51 13.40 3.06
C VAL A 140 -3.19 13.87 1.64
N GLU A 141 -3.96 14.81 1.10
CA GLU A 141 -3.74 15.39 -0.23
C GLU A 141 -2.43 16.18 -0.28
N SER A 142 -2.15 16.98 0.75
CA SER A 142 -0.93 17.77 0.84
C SER A 142 0.30 16.88 1.02
N ALA A 143 0.19 15.87 1.88
CA ALA A 143 1.25 14.89 2.10
C ALA A 143 1.56 14.09 0.82
N PHE A 144 0.53 13.69 0.07
CA PHE A 144 0.71 12.98 -1.20
C PHE A 144 1.30 13.87 -2.30
N LYS A 145 0.83 15.12 -2.43
CA LYS A 145 1.42 16.10 -3.35
C LYS A 145 2.90 16.32 -3.05
N LEU A 146 3.26 16.55 -1.78
CA LEU A 146 4.64 16.68 -1.33
C LEU A 146 5.46 15.43 -1.69
N ALA A 147 4.91 14.24 -1.43
CA ALA A 147 5.58 12.98 -1.73
C ALA A 147 5.91 12.83 -3.22
N ARG A 148 4.95 13.13 -4.10
CA ARG A 148 5.17 13.12 -5.55
C ARG A 148 6.21 14.15 -5.99
N SER A 149 6.15 15.38 -5.48
CA SER A 149 7.14 16.42 -5.79
C SER A 149 8.56 16.02 -5.36
N ARG A 150 8.70 15.42 -4.16
CA ARG A 150 10.00 14.93 -3.68
C ARG A 150 10.53 13.78 -4.52
N ALA A 151 9.68 12.82 -4.86
CA ALA A 151 10.04 11.70 -5.72
C ALA A 151 10.51 12.18 -7.10
N TRP A 152 9.76 13.12 -7.70
CA TRP A 152 10.08 13.74 -8.99
C TRP A 152 11.45 14.44 -9.02
N LEU A 153 11.80 15.15 -7.95
CA LEU A 153 13.10 15.83 -7.83
C LEU A 153 14.27 14.86 -7.63
N THR A 154 14.02 13.62 -7.20
CA THR A 154 15.08 12.68 -6.81
C THR A 154 15.52 11.77 -7.98
N PHE A 155 14.64 11.44 -8.92
CA PHE A 155 14.95 10.48 -10.00
C PHE A 155 14.73 11.06 -11.41
N PRO A 156 15.73 10.97 -12.30
CA PRO A 156 15.51 11.05 -13.74
C PRO A 156 15.13 9.68 -14.34
N GLY A 157 14.47 9.68 -15.51
CA GLY A 157 14.25 8.47 -16.35
C GLY A 157 13.03 7.61 -15.99
N MET A 158 13.03 6.33 -16.41
CA MET A 158 11.87 5.42 -16.35
C MET A 158 11.27 5.23 -14.94
N VAL A 159 12.10 5.21 -13.90
CA VAL A 159 11.63 5.14 -12.50
C VAL A 159 10.69 6.31 -12.16
N ARG A 160 10.88 7.47 -12.81
CA ARG A 160 10.00 8.62 -12.67
C ARG A 160 8.63 8.39 -13.29
N ASP A 161 8.56 7.74 -14.45
CA ASP A 161 7.30 7.55 -15.16
C ASP A 161 6.38 6.58 -14.39
N ASP A 162 6.93 5.49 -13.84
CA ASP A 162 6.20 4.56 -12.97
C ASP A 162 5.69 5.27 -11.70
N MET A 163 6.55 6.05 -11.05
CA MET A 163 6.18 6.86 -9.87
C MET A 163 5.05 7.85 -10.16
N LEU A 164 4.97 8.36 -11.39
CA LEU A 164 3.92 9.30 -11.78
C LEU A 164 2.57 8.63 -12.00
N GLN A 165 2.53 7.31 -12.16
CA GLN A 165 1.28 6.55 -12.25
C GLN A 165 0.59 6.38 -10.90
N PHE A 166 1.27 6.67 -9.78
CA PHE A 166 0.65 6.59 -8.46
C PHE A 166 -0.51 7.59 -8.33
N ARG A 167 -1.66 7.07 -7.92
CA ARG A 167 -2.89 7.82 -7.69
C ARG A 167 -3.36 7.62 -6.26
N MET A 168 -4.34 8.43 -5.88
CA MET A 168 -5.00 8.34 -4.59
C MET A 168 -6.50 8.19 -4.84
N TRP A 169 -7.09 7.15 -4.26
CA TRP A 169 -8.52 6.89 -4.25
C TRP A 169 -9.04 7.16 -2.84
N LYS A 170 -10.18 7.83 -2.73
CA LYS A 170 -10.78 8.15 -1.44
C LYS A 170 -12.00 7.30 -1.16
N GLN A 171 -12.32 7.14 0.11
CA GLN A 171 -13.55 6.45 0.51
C GLN A 171 -14.82 7.12 -0.04
N SER A 172 -14.80 8.44 -0.20
CA SER A 172 -15.88 9.21 -0.83
C SER A 172 -16.18 8.76 -2.26
N ASP A 173 -15.21 8.15 -2.93
CA ASP A 173 -15.30 7.77 -4.33
C ASP A 173 -15.82 6.31 -4.46
N PHE A 174 -16.00 5.60 -3.34
CA PHE A 174 -16.30 4.16 -3.33
C PHE A 174 -17.54 3.80 -4.16
N ALA A 175 -18.66 4.50 -3.97
CA ALA A 175 -19.89 4.23 -4.69
C ALA A 175 -19.75 4.48 -6.21
N THR A 176 -18.95 5.46 -6.59
CA THR A 176 -18.66 5.78 -7.99
C THR A 176 -17.73 4.76 -8.63
N LEU A 177 -16.72 4.29 -7.89
CA LEU A 177 -15.75 3.31 -8.36
C LEU A 177 -16.34 1.90 -8.45
N PHE A 178 -17.28 1.56 -7.56
CA PHE A 178 -17.82 0.20 -7.42
C PHE A 178 -19.35 0.19 -7.25
N PRO A 179 -20.11 0.66 -8.26
CA PRO A 179 -21.56 0.86 -8.15
C PRO A 179 -22.34 -0.42 -7.83
N ASN A 180 -21.83 -1.60 -8.22
CA ASN A 180 -22.49 -2.88 -8.00
C ASN A 180 -22.21 -3.51 -6.62
N SER A 181 -21.40 -2.87 -5.77
CA SER A 181 -20.92 -3.44 -4.48
C SER A 181 -21.65 -2.90 -3.24
N VAL A 182 -22.75 -2.16 -3.44
CA VAL A 182 -23.53 -1.46 -2.39
C VAL A 182 -24.79 -2.26 -1.98
N SER A 183 -24.85 -3.55 -2.28
CA SER A 183 -25.94 -4.44 -1.82
C SER A 183 -25.67 -5.03 -0.44
#